data_AF-A0A8C7WN04-F1
#
_entry.id   AF-A0A8C7WN04-F1
#
_cell.length_a   1.000
_cell.length_b   1.000
_cell.length_c   1.000
_cell.angle_alpha   90.00
_cell.angle_beta   90.00
_cell.angle_gamma   90.00
#
_symmetry.space_group_name_H-M   'P 1'
#
loop_
_entity.id
_entity.type
_entity.pdbx_description
1 polymer ?
#
loop_
_entity_poly.entity_id
_entity_poly.type
_entity_poly.pdbx_seq_one_letter_code
_entity_poly.pdbx_strand_id
1 'polypeptide(L)'
;MTPEEDLVRIAKKLDKMVSRNSTEGALDLLKELRSLKMTLKLLQETRIGMSVNSIRKHCTDEEVISLAKLLIKDWKRLLVSRCSDYIFSLFVDLYIFMLSQNV
;
A
#
# COMPACT_ATOMS: atom_id res chain seq x y z
N MET A 1 9.36 -21.35 2.15
CA MET A 1 8.41 -20.22 2.01
C MET A 1 9.16 -19.14 1.28
N THR A 2 8.61 -18.66 0.16
CA THR A 2 9.27 -17.64 -0.67
C THR A 2 8.91 -16.24 -0.16
N PRO A 3 9.80 -15.23 -0.29
CA PRO A 3 9.51 -13.85 0.13
C PRO A 3 8.22 -13.27 -0.48
N GLU A 4 7.85 -13.73 -1.66
CA GLU A 4 6.62 -13.36 -2.38
C GLU A 4 5.36 -13.90 -1.70
N GLU A 5 5.39 -15.14 -1.19
CA GLU A 5 4.26 -15.74 -0.45
C GLU A 5 3.98 -14.99 0.86
N ASP A 6 5.04 -14.59 1.56
CA ASP A 6 4.93 -13.81 2.80
C ASP A 6 4.33 -12.44 2.54
N LEU A 7 4.71 -11.79 1.43
CA LEU A 7 4.12 -10.52 1.02
C LEU A 7 2.63 -10.66 0.72
N VAL A 8 2.22 -11.69 -0.03
CA VAL A 8 0.81 -11.96 -0.33
C VAL A 8 0.03 -12.22 0.97
N ARG A 9 0.64 -12.92 1.93
CA ARG A 9 0.03 -13.18 3.24
C ARG A 9 -0.18 -11.89 4.03
N ILE A 10 0.81 -10.99 4.06
CA ILE A 10 0.70 -9.68 4.71
C ILE A 10 -0.36 -8.83 4.03
N ALA A 11 -0.39 -8.78 2.69
CA ALA A 11 -1.40 -8.06 1.93
C ALA A 11 -2.83 -8.52 2.30
N LYS A 12 -3.06 -9.84 2.35
CA LYS A 12 -4.34 -10.41 2.77
C LYS A 12 -4.70 -10.07 4.21
N LYS A 13 -3.73 -10.03 5.12
CA LYS A 13 -3.95 -9.62 6.51
C LYS A 13 -4.36 -8.15 6.58
N LEU A 14 -3.64 -7.26 5.90
CA LEU A 14 -3.95 -5.82 5.84
C LEU A 14 -5.34 -5.57 5.23
N ASP A 15 -5.71 -6.29 4.18
CA ASP A 15 -7.02 -6.18 3.55
C ASP A 15 -8.15 -6.61 4.51
N LYS A 16 -7.95 -7.72 5.23
CA LYS A 16 -8.88 -8.21 6.25
C LYS A 16 -9.01 -7.26 7.45
N MET A 17 -7.94 -6.54 7.79
CA MET A 17 -7.95 -5.52 8.85
C MET A 17 -8.79 -4.32 8.44
N VAL A 18 -8.58 -3.84 7.22
CA VAL A 18 -9.40 -2.77 6.63
C VAL A 18 -10.87 -3.17 6.54
N SER A 19 -11.18 -4.41 6.11
CA SER A 19 -12.57 -4.87 6.04
C SER A 19 -13.25 -4.96 7.41
N ARG A 20 -12.47 -5.15 8.47
CA ARG A 20 -12.95 -5.19 9.87
C ARG A 20 -12.90 -3.83 10.56
N ASN A 21 -12.46 -2.79 9.84
CA ASN A 21 -12.22 -1.45 10.35
C ASN A 21 -11.36 -1.44 11.63
N SER A 22 -10.42 -2.39 11.72
CA SER A 22 -9.54 -2.57 12.88
C SER A 22 -8.10 -2.35 12.40
N THR A 23 -7.45 -1.32 12.95
CA THR A 23 -6.07 -0.95 12.62
C THR A 23 -5.06 -1.40 13.68
N GLU A 24 -5.52 -2.17 14.67
CA GLU A 24 -4.70 -2.66 15.78
C GLU A 24 -3.67 -3.68 15.25
N GLY A 25 -2.37 -3.39 15.43
CA GLY A 25 -1.29 -4.20 14.85
C GLY A 25 -0.95 -3.88 13.39
N ALA A 26 -1.53 -2.83 12.80
CA ALA A 26 -1.21 -2.42 11.43
C ALA A 26 0.25 -1.95 11.31
N LEU A 27 0.81 -1.38 12.38
CA LEU A 27 2.20 -0.92 12.42
C LEU A 27 3.19 -2.05 12.13
N ASP A 28 3.02 -3.20 12.77
CA ASP A 28 3.93 -4.34 12.61
C ASP A 28 3.86 -4.90 11.18
N LEU A 29 2.65 -5.02 10.62
CA LEU A 29 2.46 -5.47 9.24
C LEU A 29 3.06 -4.49 8.22
N LEU A 30 2.95 -3.17 8.46
CA LEU A 30 3.57 -2.17 7.59
C LEU A 30 5.11 -2.17 7.72
N LYS A 31 5.65 -2.45 8.91
CA LYS A 31 7.10 -2.61 9.12
C LYS A 31 7.64 -3.85 8.41
N GLU A 32 6.95 -4.98 8.53
CA GLU A 32 7.26 -6.20 7.77
C GLU A 32 7.19 -5.93 6.27
N LEU A 33 6.14 -5.25 5.81
CA LEU A 33 5.95 -4.92 4.40
C LEU A 33 7.08 -4.04 3.85
N ARG A 34 7.59 -3.11 4.66
CA ARG A 34 8.73 -2.25 4.31
C ARG A 34 10.04 -3.03 4.20
N SER A 35 10.21 -4.05 5.04
CA SER A 35 11.39 -4.92 4.99
C SER A 35 11.40 -5.79 3.73
N LEU A 36 10.22 -6.13 3.21
CA LEU A 36 10.09 -6.89 1.99
C LEU A 36 10.33 -6.04 0.74
N LYS A 37 11.07 -6.61 -0.22
CA LYS A 37 11.35 -5.96 -1.50
C LYS A 37 10.08 -5.96 -2.37
N MET A 38 9.33 -4.88 -2.30
CA MET A 38 8.12 -4.69 -3.13
C MET A 38 8.47 -4.62 -4.62
N THR A 39 7.63 -5.25 -5.46
CA THR A 39 7.73 -5.14 -6.92
C THR A 39 6.39 -4.69 -7.50
N LEU A 40 6.43 -4.08 -8.70
CA LEU A 40 5.21 -3.60 -9.36
C LEU A 40 4.18 -4.72 -9.59
N LYS A 41 4.65 -5.91 -9.98
CA LYS A 41 3.79 -7.07 -10.23
C LYS A 41 3.02 -7.45 -8.95
N LEU A 42 3.71 -7.53 -7.82
CA LEU A 42 3.10 -7.85 -6.53
C LEU A 42 2.16 -6.73 -6.06
N LEU A 43 2.51 -5.47 -6.27
CA LEU A 43 1.65 -4.32 -5.94
C LEU A 43 0.32 -4.38 -6.70
N GLN A 44 0.35 -4.76 -7.98
CA GLN A 44 -0.82 -4.93 -8.84
C GLN A 44 -1.64 -6.18 -8.46
N GLU A 45 -0.98 -7.33 -8.27
CA GLU A 45 -1.65 -8.59 -7.93
C GLU A 45 -2.31 -8.56 -6.55
N THR A 46 -1.63 -8.00 -5.55
CA THR A 46 -2.12 -7.99 -4.17
C THR A 46 -3.05 -6.82 -3.87
N ARG A 47 -3.01 -5.75 -4.69
CA ARG A 47 -3.76 -4.50 -4.48
C ARG A 47 -3.55 -3.85 -3.11
N ILE A 48 -2.41 -4.14 -2.47
CA ILE A 48 -2.06 -3.68 -1.11
C ILE A 48 -2.05 -2.15 -0.95
N GLY A 49 -1.87 -1.41 -2.06
CA GLY A 49 -1.96 0.06 -2.05
C GLY A 49 -3.32 0.60 -1.56
N MET A 50 -4.42 -0.12 -1.81
CA MET A 50 -5.74 0.26 -1.30
C MET A 50 -5.82 0.06 0.20
N SER A 51 -5.37 -1.11 0.67
CA SER A 51 -5.40 -1.45 2.09
C SER A 51 -4.54 -0.48 2.92
N VAL A 52 -3.33 -0.15 2.44
CA VAL A 52 -2.45 0.82 3.13
C VAL A 52 -3.05 2.23 3.15
N ASN A 53 -3.77 2.64 2.11
CA ASN A 53 -4.47 3.93 2.13
C ASN A 53 -5.60 3.99 3.12
N SER A 54 -6.40 2.93 3.17
CA SER A 54 -7.49 2.83 4.12
C SER A 54 -6.94 2.87 5.54
N ILE A 55 -5.86 2.13 5.83
CA ILE A 55 -5.16 2.22 7.12
C ILE A 55 -4.70 3.65 7.39
N ARG A 56 -4.10 4.33 6.42
CA ARG A 56 -3.72 5.76 6.56
C ARG A 56 -4.91 6.68 6.89
N LYS A 57 -6.12 6.36 6.41
CA LYS A 57 -7.34 7.17 6.63
C LYS A 57 -8.06 6.82 7.94
N HIS A 58 -8.05 5.55 8.32
CA HIS A 58 -8.81 5.05 9.48
C HIS A 58 -7.98 4.95 10.75
N CYS A 59 -6.66 4.88 10.64
CA CYS A 59 -5.76 4.83 11.79
C CYS A 59 -5.52 6.25 12.32
N THR A 60 -5.51 6.40 13.64
CA THR A 60 -5.20 7.66 14.35
C THR A 60 -3.73 7.77 14.74
N ASP A 61 -2.97 6.68 14.62
CA ASP A 61 -1.57 6.63 15.04
C ASP A 61 -0.65 7.31 14.02
N GLU A 62 0.02 8.38 14.44
CA GLU A 62 0.91 9.15 13.56
C GLU A 62 2.07 8.30 13.00
N GLU A 63 2.58 7.33 13.76
CA GLU A 63 3.65 6.44 13.30
C GLU A 63 3.16 5.55 12.14
N VAL A 64 1.95 4.98 12.27
CA VAL A 64 1.31 4.16 11.22
C VAL A 64 1.05 5.01 9.97
N ILE A 65 0.49 6.20 10.15
CA ILE A 65 0.21 7.15 9.06
C ILE A 65 1.50 7.52 8.33
N SER A 66 2.57 7.82 9.07
CA SER A 66 3.86 8.21 8.51
C SER A 66 4.51 7.09 7.72
N LEU A 67 4.48 5.86 8.26
CA LEU A 67 5.00 4.68 7.59
C LEU A 67 4.21 4.34 6.32
N ALA A 68 2.87 4.44 6.37
CA ALA A 68 2.00 4.27 5.23
C ALA A 68 2.29 5.31 4.12
N LYS A 69 2.50 6.59 4.49
CA LYS A 69 2.88 7.65 3.55
C LYS A 69 4.22 7.35 2.86
N LEU A 70 5.22 6.87 3.60
CA LEU A 70 6.52 6.49 3.04
C LEU A 70 6.39 5.34 2.04
N LEU A 71 5.68 4.27 2.41
CA LEU A 71 5.44 3.12 1.53
C LEU A 71 4.75 3.53 0.23
N ILE A 72 3.70 4.36 0.32
CA ILE A 72 3.00 4.88 -0.86
C ILE A 72 3.96 5.68 -1.75
N LYS A 73 4.83 6.53 -1.16
CA LYS A 73 5.81 7.32 -1.91
C LYS A 73 6.82 6.43 -2.66
N ASP A 74 7.33 5.40 -2.01
CA ASP A 74 8.29 4.47 -2.61
C ASP A 74 7.64 3.68 -3.77
N TRP A 75 6.39 3.26 -3.61
CA TRP A 75 5.65 2.55 -4.66
C TRP A 75 5.29 3.45 -5.84
N LYS A 76 4.96 4.73 -5.60
CA LYS A 76 4.81 5.72 -6.67
C LYS A 76 6.08 5.83 -7.52
N ARG A 77 7.25 5.86 -6.88
CA ARG A 77 8.53 5.92 -7.59
C ARG A 77 8.77 4.68 -8.46
N LEU A 78 8.40 3.49 -7.97
CA LEU A 78 8.47 2.24 -8.74
C LEU A 78 7.55 2.25 -9.97
N LEU A 79 6.39 2.91 -9.89
CA LEU A 79 5.45 3.10 -11.00
C LEU A 79 5.99 4.08 -12.05
N VAL A 80 6.47 5.24 -11.61
CA VAL A 80 7.00 6.30 -12.50
C VAL A 80 8.25 5.84 -13.24
N SER A 81 9.12 5.05 -12.61
CA SER A 81 10.34 4.54 -13.27
C SER A 81 10.06 3.58 -14.43
N ARG A 82 8.86 3.00 -14.54
CA ARG A 82 8.52 2.00 -15.57
C ARG A 82 7.47 2.46 -16.58
N CYS A 83 6.88 3.64 -16.41
CA CYS A 83 5.75 4.06 -17.22
C CYS A 83 5.99 5.45 -17.82
N SER A 84 6.33 5.48 -19.11
CA SER A 84 6.19 6.65 -19.98
C SER A 84 4.80 6.69 -20.66
N ASP A 85 3.90 5.76 -20.33
CA ASP A 85 2.67 5.52 -21.06
C ASP A 85 1.45 6.13 -20.36
N TYR A 86 0.95 7.22 -20.95
CA TYR A 86 -0.16 8.07 -20.50
C TYR A 86 -1.52 7.36 -20.33
N ILE A 87 -1.66 6.09 -20.74
CA ILE A 87 -2.89 5.31 -20.56
C ILE A 87 -2.99 4.72 -19.14
N PHE A 88 -1.85 4.50 -18.46
CA PHE A 88 -1.83 4.07 -17.05
C PHE A 88 -2.06 5.25 -16.09
N SER A 89 -1.85 6.49 -16.56
CA SER A 89 -2.10 7.72 -15.79
C SER A 89 -3.56 7.83 -15.38
N LEU A 90 -4.57 7.58 -16.22
CA LEU A 90 -5.98 7.73 -15.78
C LEU A 90 -6.42 6.73 -14.68
N PHE A 91 -5.92 5.49 -14.70
CA PHE A 91 -6.24 4.51 -13.66
C PHE A 91 -5.41 4.72 -12.38
N VAL A 92 -4.14 5.10 -12.53
CA VAL A 92 -3.26 5.42 -11.40
C VAL A 92 -3.57 6.78 -10.81
N ASP A 93 -4.00 7.76 -11.60
CA ASP A 93 -4.45 9.07 -11.13
C ASP A 93 -5.78 8.94 -10.42
N LEU A 94 -6.72 8.07 -10.82
CA LEU A 94 -7.92 7.80 -10.02
C LEU A 94 -7.58 7.06 -8.71
N TYR A 95 -6.61 6.14 -8.76
CA TYR A 95 -6.11 5.43 -7.57
C TYR A 95 -5.37 6.39 -6.63
N ILE A 96 -4.50 7.25 -7.15
CA ILE A 96 -3.74 8.28 -6.45
C ILE A 96 -4.65 9.42 -5.99
N PHE A 97 -5.69 9.77 -6.74
CA PHE A 97 -6.73 10.73 -6.36
C PHE A 97 -7.56 10.15 -5.20
N MET A 98 -7.93 8.87 -5.24
CA MET A 98 -8.46 8.16 -4.06
C MET A 98 -7.46 8.10 -2.87
N LEU A 99 -6.15 8.08 -3.13
CA LEU A 99 -5.09 8.23 -2.13
C LEU A 99 -4.90 9.68 -1.64
N SER A 100 -5.27 10.69 -2.44
CA SER A 100 -4.88 12.11 -2.26
C SER A 100 -6.03 13.07 -1.93
N GLN A 101 -7.29 12.69 -2.10
CA GLN A 101 -8.48 13.52 -1.78
C GLN A 101 -8.75 13.69 -0.27
N ASN A 102 -7.71 13.76 0.57
CA ASN A 102 -7.80 14.21 1.97
C ASN A 102 -6.48 14.93 2.31
N VAL A 103 -6.17 15.96 1.53
CA VAL A 103 -5.49 17.18 1.98
C VAL A 103 -6.42 18.33 1.62
#